data_AF-A0A2H9LV59-F1
#
_entry.id   AF-A0A2H9LV59-F1
#
_cell.length_a   1.000
_cell.length_b   1.000
_cell.length_c   1.000
_cell.angle_alpha   90.00
_cell.angle_beta   90.00
_cell.angle_gamma   90.00
#
_symmetry.space_group_name_H-M   'P 1'
#
loop_
_entity.id
_entity.type
_entity.pdbx_description
1 polymer ?
#
loop_
_entity_poly.entity_id
_entity_poly.type
_entity_poly.pdbx_seq_one_letter_code
_entity_poly.pdbx_strand_id
1 'polypeptide(L)'
;MTHLKRITMPKTWPLARKGYKYIVKPLAGKKIEFCLPAMIILRNILKIGRTRKEIKKILQEKDVLVNGKIISEEAYPVGFYDIISLPKMEKYYRIELSGKGKLSPIEISKEKAMKRYSKIVNKTIIKKNKIQINFQDGLNTLAEKNLQAKVNDCIVFDLQNKKILKIIPFEKGSHVIIIGGKHCGKEGNIEKIEGDITTVKTNSNSIKTIKQNLFVCEK
;
A
#
# COMPACT_ATOMS: atom_id res chain seq x y z
N MET A 1 21.60 11.02 1.04
CA MET A 1 20.88 12.31 1.21
C MET A 1 19.83 12.19 2.31
N THR A 2 20.02 12.86 3.45
CA THR A 2 19.22 12.74 4.69
C THR A 2 17.94 13.57 4.68
N HIS A 3 17.92 14.68 3.94
CA HIS A 3 16.78 15.61 3.87
C HIS A 3 16.00 15.47 2.56
N LEU A 4 14.70 15.79 2.59
CA LEU A 4 13.83 15.87 1.42
C LEU A 4 13.27 17.29 1.29
N LYS A 5 13.55 17.96 0.17
CA LYS A 5 12.92 19.26 -0.14
C LYS A 5 11.45 19.04 -0.49
N ARG A 6 10.58 19.90 0.00
CA ARG A 6 9.12 19.77 -0.25
C ARG A 6 8.78 19.90 -1.73
N ILE A 7 9.52 20.73 -2.47
CA ILE A 7 9.34 20.93 -3.91
C ILE A 7 9.57 19.66 -4.72
N THR A 8 10.38 18.71 -4.23
CA THR A 8 10.72 17.45 -4.91
C THR A 8 9.86 16.28 -4.44
N MET A 9 8.81 16.49 -3.65
CA MET A 9 7.98 15.38 -3.18
C MET A 9 7.25 14.68 -4.34
N PRO A 10 6.96 13.37 -4.23
CA PRO A 10 6.20 12.66 -5.25
C PRO A 10 4.85 13.30 -5.54
N LYS A 11 4.37 13.15 -6.78
CA LYS A 11 3.04 13.65 -7.18
C LYS A 11 1.91 12.92 -6.45
N THR A 12 2.15 11.73 -5.93
CA THR A 12 1.17 10.92 -5.20
C THR A 12 0.86 11.47 -3.80
N TRP A 13 1.70 12.34 -3.24
CA TRP A 13 1.48 12.88 -1.90
C TRP A 13 0.35 13.92 -1.91
N PRO A 14 -0.64 13.85 -1.00
CA PRO A 14 -1.80 14.75 -0.94
C PRO A 14 -1.46 16.09 -0.25
N LEU A 15 -0.33 16.70 -0.60
CA LEU A 15 0.17 17.91 0.03
C LEU A 15 0.46 18.99 -1.00
N ALA A 16 0.30 20.26 -0.62
CA ALA A 16 0.71 21.40 -1.44
C ALA A 16 2.24 21.52 -1.46
N ARG A 17 2.85 21.79 -2.63
CA ARG A 17 4.31 21.96 -2.75
C ARG A 17 4.82 23.25 -2.10
N LYS A 18 4.02 24.32 -2.17
CA LYS A 18 4.30 25.58 -1.48
C LYS A 18 4.03 25.41 0.03
N GLY A 19 4.93 25.94 0.86
CA GLY A 19 4.93 25.77 2.31
C GLY A 19 6.38 25.76 2.82
N TYR A 20 6.65 24.97 3.86
CA TYR A 20 8.01 24.83 4.39
C TYR A 20 9.00 24.25 3.37
N LYS A 21 10.27 24.69 3.46
CA LYS A 21 11.36 24.26 2.57
C LYS A 21 11.57 22.75 2.55
N TYR A 22 11.47 22.11 3.72
CA TYR A 22 11.71 20.69 3.91
C TYR A 22 10.46 19.96 4.38
N ILE A 23 10.45 18.65 4.10
CA ILE A 23 9.42 17.74 4.55
C ILE A 23 10.08 16.49 5.15
N VAL A 24 9.35 15.81 6.04
CA VAL A 24 9.82 14.54 6.62
C VAL A 24 10.06 13.56 5.48
N LYS A 25 11.29 13.05 5.40
CA LYS A 25 11.66 12.02 4.44
C LYS A 25 11.29 10.66 5.04
N PRO A 26 10.60 9.77 4.31
CA PRO A 26 10.34 8.43 4.80
C PRO A 26 11.64 7.64 4.95
N LEU A 27 11.69 6.73 5.93
CA LEU A 27 12.78 5.77 6.07
C LEU A 27 12.82 4.80 4.88
N ALA A 28 13.94 4.10 4.74
CA ALA A 28 14.08 3.05 3.74
C ALA A 28 13.08 1.90 3.98
N GLY A 29 12.71 1.20 2.90
CA GLY A 29 11.87 0.00 2.95
C GLY A 29 10.80 -0.02 1.87
N LYS A 30 10.12 1.11 1.64
CA LYS A 30 9.10 1.23 0.59
C LYS A 30 9.50 2.26 -0.46
N LYS A 31 8.99 2.08 -1.68
CA LYS A 31 9.15 3.07 -2.77
C LYS A 31 8.52 4.40 -2.34
N ILE A 32 9.28 5.49 -2.43
CA ILE A 32 8.87 6.83 -1.98
C ILE A 32 7.57 7.32 -2.64
N GLU A 33 7.32 6.92 -3.89
CA GLU A 33 6.13 7.26 -4.66
C GLU A 33 4.87 6.59 -4.11
N PHE A 34 5.01 5.43 -3.47
CA PHE A 34 3.92 4.63 -2.95
C PHE A 34 3.87 4.62 -1.43
N CYS A 35 4.56 5.55 -0.77
CA CYS A 35 4.51 5.66 0.69
C CYS A 35 4.43 7.10 1.18
N LEU A 36 3.93 7.24 2.40
CA LEU A 36 3.89 8.47 3.18
C LEU A 36 4.50 8.20 4.57
N PRO A 37 5.29 9.12 5.12
CA PRO A 37 5.70 9.07 6.52
C PRO A 37 4.50 9.09 7.46
N ALA A 38 4.53 8.26 8.51
CA ALA A 38 3.50 8.23 9.55
C ALA A 38 3.17 9.63 10.10
N MET A 39 4.21 10.45 10.31
CA MET A 39 4.07 11.86 10.73
C MET A 39 3.15 12.69 9.84
N ILE A 40 3.25 12.51 8.52
CA ILE A 40 2.43 13.26 7.56
C ILE A 40 0.99 12.78 7.62
N ILE A 41 0.77 11.46 7.70
CA ILE A 41 -0.56 10.89 7.74
C ILE A 41 -1.30 11.35 9.01
N LEU A 42 -0.68 11.19 10.18
CA LEU A 42 -1.31 11.51 11.46
C LEU A 42 -1.56 13.01 11.63
N ARG A 43 -0.60 13.88 11.27
CA ARG A 43 -0.73 15.34 11.44
C ARG A 43 -1.52 16.02 10.32
N ASN A 44 -1.13 15.77 9.07
CA ASN A 44 -1.59 16.59 7.94
C ASN A 44 -2.88 16.05 7.31
N ILE A 45 -3.09 14.73 7.34
CA ILE A 45 -4.23 14.10 6.68
C ILE A 45 -5.33 13.80 7.70
N LEU A 46 -5.02 13.00 8.72
CA LEU A 46 -5.98 12.60 9.76
C LEU A 46 -6.19 13.68 10.84
N LYS A 47 -5.28 14.65 10.94
CA LYS A 47 -5.34 15.77 11.91
C LYS A 47 -5.49 15.33 13.37
N ILE A 48 -4.89 14.21 13.75
CA ILE A 48 -4.91 13.66 15.12
C ILE A 48 -4.12 14.55 16.09
N GLY A 49 -3.08 15.21 15.58
CA GLY A 49 -2.32 16.21 16.31
C GLY A 49 -2.01 17.41 15.42
N ARG A 50 -1.74 18.55 16.04
CA ARG A 50 -1.43 19.82 15.39
C ARG A 50 0.07 20.00 15.21
N THR A 51 0.86 19.59 16.19
CA THR A 51 2.33 19.80 16.21
C THR A 51 3.12 18.51 16.02
N ARG A 52 4.41 18.63 15.65
CA ARG A 52 5.32 17.48 15.57
C ARG A 52 5.58 16.83 16.93
N LYS A 53 5.62 17.63 17.99
CA LYS A 53 5.83 17.14 19.36
C LYS A 53 4.69 16.24 19.82
N GLU A 54 3.44 16.62 19.56
CA GLU A 54 2.25 15.81 19.87
C GLU A 54 2.27 14.46 19.15
N ILE A 55 2.51 14.46 17.83
CA ILE A 55 2.56 13.20 17.07
C ILE A 55 3.70 12.30 17.55
N LYS A 56 4.87 12.89 17.86
CA LYS A 56 5.99 12.11 18.41
C LYS A 56 5.62 11.47 19.75
N LYS A 57 4.90 12.20 20.62
CA LYS A 57 4.39 11.66 21.88
C LYS A 57 3.44 10.47 21.65
N ILE A 58 2.48 10.61 20.74
CA ILE A 58 1.54 9.52 20.38
C ILE A 58 2.27 8.27 19.86
N LEU A 59 3.29 8.46 19.01
CA LEU A 59 4.11 7.35 18.51
C LEU A 59 4.94 6.68 19.62
N GLN A 60 5.46 7.47 20.57
CA GLN A 60 6.19 6.95 21.72
C GLN A 60 5.30 6.19 22.71
N GLU A 61 4.03 6.58 22.82
CA GLU A 61 3.00 5.87 23.60
C GLU A 61 2.59 4.53 22.98
N LYS A 62 3.11 4.18 21.79
CA LYS A 62 2.87 2.92 21.08
C LYS A 62 1.41 2.70 20.66
N ASP A 63 0.67 3.78 20.50
CA ASP A 63 -0.76 3.76 20.17
C ASP A 63 -1.05 3.59 18.67
N VAL A 64 -0.02 3.62 17.84
CA VAL A 64 -0.17 3.53 16.39
C VAL A 64 0.43 2.23 15.91
N LEU A 65 -0.38 1.45 15.20
CA LEU A 65 0.07 0.22 14.55
C LEU A 65 -0.03 0.37 13.04
N VAL A 66 0.99 -0.11 12.33
CA VAL A 66 0.97 -0.27 10.89
C VAL A 66 1.09 -1.75 10.57
N ASN A 67 0.09 -2.31 9.90
CA ASN A 67 -0.02 -3.74 9.61
C ASN A 67 0.19 -4.61 10.87
N GLY A 68 -0.44 -4.23 11.98
CA GLY A 68 -0.35 -4.93 13.26
C GLY A 68 1.00 -4.78 14.01
N LYS A 69 1.95 -4.00 13.48
CA LYS A 69 3.22 -3.69 14.17
C LYS A 69 3.17 -2.31 14.78
N ILE A 70 3.56 -2.19 16.04
CA ILE A 70 3.72 -0.92 16.73
C ILE A 70 4.80 -0.09 16.01
N ILE A 71 4.49 1.17 15.73
CA ILE A 71 5.45 2.12 15.16
C ILE A 71 5.80 3.22 16.17
N SER A 72 7.10 3.45 16.36
CA SER A 72 7.63 4.54 17.19
C SER A 72 8.24 5.67 16.36
N GLU A 73 8.64 5.37 15.12
CA GLU A 73 9.36 6.30 14.26
C GLU A 73 8.40 7.19 13.45
N GLU A 74 8.59 8.51 13.55
CA GLU A 74 7.77 9.49 12.83
C GLU A 74 7.95 9.42 11.30
N ALA A 75 9.14 8.99 10.88
CA ALA A 75 9.52 8.81 9.48
C ALA A 75 9.17 7.42 8.93
N TYR A 76 8.46 6.58 9.70
CA TYR A 76 8.10 5.24 9.27
C TYR A 76 7.29 5.29 7.95
N PRO A 77 7.71 4.55 6.90
CA PRO A 77 7.05 4.59 5.60
C PRO A 77 5.78 3.74 5.62
N VAL A 78 4.62 4.38 5.60
CA VAL A 78 3.33 3.72 5.39
C VAL A 78 3.01 3.71 3.90
N GLY A 79 2.88 2.52 3.33
CA GLY A 79 2.72 2.29 1.90
C GLY A 79 1.28 2.22 1.41
N PHE A 80 1.13 2.16 0.09
CA PHE A 80 -0.12 1.79 -0.57
C PHE A 80 -0.64 0.45 -0.01
N TYR A 81 -1.93 0.41 0.29
CA TYR A 81 -2.66 -0.72 0.86
C TYR A 81 -2.21 -1.17 2.27
N ASP A 82 -1.36 -0.40 2.95
CA ASP A 82 -1.09 -0.62 4.37
C ASP A 82 -2.29 -0.24 5.23
N ILE A 83 -2.39 -0.89 6.37
CA ILE A 83 -3.43 -0.65 7.37
C ILE A 83 -2.81 0.07 8.56
N ILE A 84 -3.37 1.22 8.92
CA ILE A 84 -3.07 1.98 10.13
C ILE A 84 -4.18 1.70 11.13
N SER A 85 -3.82 1.26 12.33
CA SER A 85 -4.76 1.02 13.42
C SER A 85 -4.45 1.95 14.59
N LEU A 86 -5.50 2.54 15.15
CA LEU A 86 -5.47 3.37 16.36
C LEU A 86 -6.39 2.72 17.40
N PRO A 87 -5.89 1.72 18.18
CA PRO A 87 -6.73 0.91 19.06
C PRO A 87 -7.47 1.72 20.10
N LYS A 88 -6.84 2.75 20.68
CA LYS A 88 -7.46 3.64 21.67
C LYS A 88 -8.70 4.38 21.15
N MET A 89 -8.76 4.63 19.84
CA MET A 89 -9.88 5.33 19.20
C MET A 89 -10.81 4.38 18.47
N GLU A 90 -10.50 3.07 18.45
CA GLU A 90 -11.17 2.05 17.64
C GLU A 90 -11.27 2.39 16.14
N LYS A 91 -10.33 3.20 15.64
CA LYS A 91 -10.30 3.61 14.22
C LYS A 91 -9.24 2.85 13.43
N TYR A 92 -9.61 2.44 12.23
CA TYR A 92 -8.75 1.71 11.31
C TYR A 92 -8.80 2.38 9.95
N TYR A 93 -7.64 2.56 9.35
CA TYR A 93 -7.50 3.22 8.05
C TYR A 93 -6.70 2.35 7.10
N ARG A 94 -7.12 2.28 5.85
CA ARG A 94 -6.32 1.71 4.75
C ARG A 94 -5.82 2.82 3.86
N ILE A 95 -4.54 2.78 3.50
CA ILE A 95 -3.98 3.74 2.54
C ILE A 95 -4.34 3.31 1.13
N GLU A 96 -5.15 4.11 0.44
CA GLU A 96 -5.54 3.85 -0.94
C GLU A 96 -5.16 5.01 -1.86
N LEU A 97 -5.30 4.81 -3.17
CA LEU A 97 -5.11 5.85 -4.17
C LEU A 97 -6.47 6.45 -4.52
N SER A 98 -6.65 7.72 -4.22
CA SER A 98 -7.78 8.50 -4.75
C SER A 98 -7.74 8.53 -6.28
N GLY A 99 -8.87 8.69 -6.95
CA GLY A 99 -8.99 8.78 -8.41
C GLY A 99 -8.11 9.84 -9.11
N LYS A 100 -7.50 10.76 -8.35
CA LYS A 100 -6.48 11.71 -8.81
C LYS A 100 -5.03 11.20 -8.65
N GLY A 101 -4.83 9.94 -8.32
CA GLY A 101 -3.54 9.30 -8.06
C GLY A 101 -2.87 9.75 -6.76
N LYS A 102 -3.65 10.19 -5.76
CA LYS A 102 -3.13 10.67 -4.47
C LYS A 102 -3.33 9.63 -3.37
N LEU A 103 -2.32 9.40 -2.54
CA LEU A 103 -2.44 8.52 -1.38
C LEU A 103 -3.34 9.17 -0.33
N SER A 104 -4.36 8.44 0.13
CA SER A 104 -5.29 8.89 1.17
C SER A 104 -5.64 7.73 2.11
N PRO A 105 -5.69 7.96 3.43
CA PRO A 105 -6.30 7.01 4.35
C PRO A 105 -7.82 7.01 4.14
N ILE A 106 -8.39 5.82 3.99
CA ILE A 106 -9.82 5.56 3.96
C ILE A 106 -10.17 4.77 5.22
N GLU A 107 -11.19 5.21 5.95
CA GLU A 107 -11.65 4.53 7.16
C GLU A 107 -12.31 3.19 6.79
N ILE A 108 -11.95 2.14 7.53
CA ILE A 108 -12.43 0.77 7.30
C ILE A 108 -12.87 0.12 8.61
N SER A 109 -13.68 -0.93 8.52
CA SER A 109 -14.07 -1.73 9.68
C SER A 109 -12.89 -2.54 10.24
N LYS A 110 -12.98 -2.90 11.52
CA LYS A 110 -12.00 -3.76 12.22
C LYS A 110 -11.76 -5.09 11.50
N GLU A 111 -12.82 -5.69 10.96
CA GLU A 111 -12.73 -6.95 10.19
C GLU A 111 -11.90 -6.80 8.92
N LYS A 112 -12.14 -5.72 8.14
CA LYS A 112 -11.34 -5.41 6.93
C LYS A 112 -9.90 -5.05 7.31
N ALA A 113 -9.69 -4.50 8.50
CA ALA A 113 -8.37 -4.14 9.02
C ALA A 113 -7.53 -5.35 9.47
N MET A 114 -8.12 -6.54 9.62
CA MET A 114 -7.37 -7.78 9.88
C MET A 114 -6.78 -8.39 8.60
N LYS A 115 -7.31 -8.01 7.44
CA LYS A 115 -6.92 -8.56 6.13
C LYS A 115 -6.02 -7.60 5.37
N ARG A 116 -4.79 -7.99 5.10
CA ARG A 116 -3.84 -7.24 4.28
C ARG A 116 -3.67 -7.87 2.90
N TYR A 117 -3.52 -7.05 1.88
CA TYR A 117 -3.40 -7.48 0.49
C TYR A 117 -2.00 -7.16 0.00
N SER A 118 -1.36 -8.11 -0.66
CA SER A 118 -0.02 -7.92 -1.22
C SER A 118 0.11 -8.61 -2.58
N LYS A 119 0.43 -7.82 -3.60
CA LYS A 119 0.72 -8.29 -4.95
C LYS A 119 2.05 -9.03 -5.01
N ILE A 120 2.07 -10.17 -5.69
CA ILE A 120 3.29 -10.92 -6.00
C ILE A 120 4.01 -10.24 -7.16
N VAL A 121 5.25 -9.80 -6.92
CA VAL A 121 6.09 -9.14 -7.93
C VAL A 121 7.05 -10.13 -8.56
N ASN A 122 7.63 -11.02 -7.78
CA ASN A 122 8.63 -11.97 -8.27
C ASN A 122 8.63 -13.27 -7.46
N LYS A 123 9.07 -14.35 -8.10
CA LYS A 123 9.38 -15.63 -7.46
C LYS A 123 10.84 -15.99 -7.73
N THR A 124 11.56 -16.35 -6.69
CA THR A 124 12.99 -16.66 -6.79
C THR A 124 13.25 -18.02 -6.17
N ILE A 125 13.97 -18.89 -6.86
CA ILE A 125 14.42 -20.17 -6.31
C ILE A 125 15.63 -19.89 -5.43
N ILE A 126 15.58 -20.32 -4.17
CA ILE A 126 16.67 -20.19 -3.20
C ILE A 126 17.30 -21.56 -2.93
N LYS A 127 18.37 -21.57 -2.11
CA LYS A 127 19.06 -22.80 -1.68
C LYS A 127 18.06 -23.83 -1.13
N LYS A 128 18.38 -25.11 -1.30
CA LYS A 128 17.52 -26.26 -0.95
C LYS A 128 16.21 -26.34 -1.76
N ASN A 129 16.23 -25.83 -3.00
CA ASN A 129 15.11 -25.87 -3.94
C ASN A 129 13.79 -25.33 -3.36
N LYS A 130 13.89 -24.32 -2.49
CA LYS A 130 12.72 -23.63 -1.93
C LYS A 130 12.40 -22.42 -2.81
N ILE A 131 11.13 -22.08 -2.94
CA ILE A 131 10.70 -20.90 -3.70
C ILE A 131 10.41 -19.77 -2.71
N GLN A 132 11.02 -18.62 -2.92
CA GLN A 132 10.73 -17.38 -2.22
C GLN A 132 9.79 -16.52 -3.07
N ILE A 133 8.73 -16.02 -2.45
CA ILE A 133 7.77 -15.10 -3.05
C ILE A 133 8.11 -13.70 -2.54
N ASN A 134 8.31 -12.77 -3.48
CA ASN A 134 8.62 -11.38 -3.18
C ASN A 134 7.40 -10.51 -3.50
N PHE A 135 6.95 -9.75 -2.49
CA PHE A 135 5.77 -8.89 -2.60
C PHE A 135 6.13 -7.44 -2.92
N GLN A 136 5.15 -6.70 -3.43
CA GLN A 136 5.29 -5.28 -3.76
C GLN A 136 5.72 -4.41 -2.57
N ASP A 137 5.32 -4.80 -1.36
CA ASP A 137 5.62 -4.05 -0.14
C ASP A 137 7.02 -4.33 0.44
N GLY A 138 7.82 -5.13 -0.25
CA GLY A 138 9.16 -5.54 0.18
C GLY A 138 9.18 -6.69 1.20
N LEU A 139 8.01 -7.25 1.54
CA LEU A 139 7.95 -8.49 2.30
C LEU A 139 8.28 -9.69 1.40
N ASN A 140 8.82 -10.73 2.02
CA ASN A 140 9.09 -12.00 1.38
C ASN A 140 8.54 -13.14 2.23
N THR A 141 8.00 -14.18 1.59
CA THR A 141 7.63 -15.42 2.25
C THR A 141 8.16 -16.63 1.50
N LEU A 142 8.38 -17.73 2.19
CA LEU A 142 8.68 -19.01 1.55
C LEU A 142 7.36 -19.62 1.07
N ALA A 143 7.33 -20.03 -0.19
CA ALA A 143 6.21 -20.80 -0.71
C ALA A 143 6.20 -22.19 -0.05
N GLU A 144 5.02 -22.61 0.39
CA GLU A 144 4.78 -24.01 0.65
C GLU A 144 4.84 -24.79 -0.67
N LYS A 145 5.22 -26.08 -0.63
CA LYS A 145 5.49 -26.90 -1.83
C LYS A 145 4.35 -26.91 -2.86
N ASN A 146 3.11 -26.61 -2.45
CA ASN A 146 1.90 -26.66 -3.29
C ASN A 146 1.24 -25.30 -3.52
N LEU A 147 1.87 -24.16 -3.20
CA LEU A 147 1.23 -22.86 -3.37
C LEU A 147 1.12 -22.46 -4.85
N GLN A 148 -0.06 -22.63 -5.44
CA GLN A 148 -0.37 -22.31 -6.85
C GLN A 148 -0.55 -20.80 -7.13
N ALA A 149 0.26 -19.93 -6.52
CA ALA A 149 0.22 -18.50 -6.81
C ALA A 149 1.00 -18.18 -8.10
N LYS A 150 0.58 -17.21 -8.91
CA LYS A 150 1.32 -16.71 -10.08
C LYS A 150 1.80 -15.28 -9.84
N VAL A 151 2.73 -14.81 -10.68
CA VAL A 151 3.16 -13.40 -10.65
C VAL A 151 1.97 -12.51 -11.06
N ASN A 152 1.79 -11.38 -10.36
CA ASN A 152 0.63 -10.47 -10.41
C ASN A 152 -0.62 -10.90 -9.63
N ASP A 153 -0.69 -12.13 -9.12
CA ASP A 153 -1.74 -12.50 -8.18
C ASP A 153 -1.59 -11.70 -6.89
N CYS A 154 -2.70 -11.55 -6.17
CA CYS A 154 -2.73 -10.90 -4.87
C CYS A 154 -2.93 -11.94 -3.77
N ILE A 155 -2.07 -11.90 -2.76
CA ILE A 155 -2.23 -12.73 -1.56
C ILE A 155 -2.89 -11.89 -0.48
N VAL A 156 -3.93 -12.46 0.13
CA VAL A 156 -4.58 -11.93 1.31
C VAL A 156 -3.95 -12.59 2.54
N PHE A 157 -3.34 -11.78 3.40
CA PHE A 157 -2.75 -12.19 4.66
C PHE A 157 -3.65 -11.82 5.83
N ASP A 158 -3.70 -12.71 6.81
CA ASP A 158 -4.17 -12.40 8.16
C ASP A 158 -3.06 -11.70 8.93
N LEU A 159 -3.33 -10.48 9.40
CA LEU A 159 -2.37 -9.72 10.20
C LEU A 159 -2.17 -10.28 11.61
N GLN A 160 -3.18 -10.96 12.18
CA GLN A 160 -3.07 -11.55 13.53
C GLN A 160 -2.28 -12.85 13.48
N ASN A 161 -2.71 -13.79 12.63
CA ASN A 161 -2.12 -15.12 12.57
C ASN A 161 -0.88 -15.19 11.66
N LYS A 162 -0.60 -14.14 10.87
CA LYS A 162 0.47 -14.09 9.87
C LYS A 162 0.41 -15.26 8.87
N LYS A 163 -0.81 -15.71 8.56
CA LYS A 163 -1.10 -16.80 7.62
C LYS A 163 -1.68 -16.26 6.32
N ILE A 164 -1.50 -17.03 5.26
CA ILE A 164 -2.17 -16.77 3.98
C ILE A 164 -3.63 -17.23 4.12
N LEU A 165 -4.57 -16.32 3.86
CA LEU A 165 -6.01 -16.61 3.88
C LEU A 165 -6.51 -17.02 2.51
N LYS A 166 -6.13 -16.26 1.49
CA LYS A 166 -6.67 -16.40 0.13
C LYS A 166 -5.67 -15.91 -0.90
N ILE A 167 -5.73 -16.50 -2.08
CA ILE A 167 -5.06 -16.00 -3.29
C ILE A 167 -6.15 -15.51 -4.23
N ILE A 168 -5.99 -14.28 -4.72
CA ILE A 168 -6.86 -13.69 -5.73
C ILE A 168 -6.09 -13.71 -7.05
N PRO A 169 -6.52 -14.51 -8.04
CA PRO A 169 -5.83 -14.65 -9.30
C PRO A 169 -5.88 -13.35 -10.12
N PHE A 170 -4.84 -13.08 -10.90
CA PHE A 170 -4.85 -12.05 -11.94
C PHE A 170 -5.48 -12.62 -13.22
N GLU A 171 -6.80 -12.54 -13.35
CA GLU A 171 -7.53 -13.08 -14.50
C GLU A 171 -8.69 -12.19 -14.96
N LYS A 172 -9.26 -12.51 -16.13
CA LYS A 172 -10.41 -11.79 -16.67
C LYS A 172 -11.57 -11.79 -15.66
N GLY A 173 -12.15 -10.62 -15.41
CA GLY A 173 -13.20 -10.40 -14.42
C GLY A 173 -12.70 -9.96 -13.04
N SER A 174 -11.39 -10.09 -12.75
CA SER A 174 -10.83 -9.67 -11.47
C SER A 174 -10.89 -8.16 -11.30
N HIS A 175 -11.23 -7.72 -10.09
CA HIS A 175 -11.25 -6.30 -9.74
C HIS A 175 -9.83 -5.80 -9.47
N VAL A 176 -9.49 -4.65 -10.05
CA VAL A 176 -8.14 -4.07 -10.00
C VAL A 176 -8.15 -2.57 -9.77
N ILE A 177 -7.15 -2.11 -9.02
CA ILE A 177 -6.78 -0.71 -8.88
C ILE A 177 -5.54 -0.43 -9.72
N ILE A 178 -5.58 0.65 -10.51
CA ILE A 178 -4.42 1.11 -11.27
C ILE A 178 -3.52 1.91 -10.34
N ILE A 179 -2.34 1.37 -10.04
CA ILE A 179 -1.35 2.01 -9.15
C ILE A 179 -0.41 2.95 -9.90
N GLY A 180 -0.21 2.78 -11.22
CA GLY A 180 0.80 3.52 -11.99
C GLY A 180 0.28 4.12 -13.29
N GLY A 181 1.04 5.07 -13.84
CA GLY A 181 0.76 5.72 -15.12
C GLY A 181 -0.31 6.82 -15.06
N LYS A 182 -0.80 7.24 -16.23
CA LYS A 182 -1.75 8.36 -16.40
C LYS A 182 -3.10 8.11 -15.69
N HIS A 183 -3.48 6.86 -15.51
CA HIS A 183 -4.78 6.45 -14.95
C HIS A 183 -4.68 5.97 -13.49
N CYS A 184 -3.59 6.32 -12.81
CA CYS A 184 -3.37 6.02 -11.39
C CYS A 184 -4.58 6.43 -10.52
N GLY A 185 -5.03 5.53 -9.65
CA GLY A 185 -6.15 5.71 -8.74
C GLY A 185 -7.52 5.35 -9.31
N LYS A 186 -7.61 4.99 -10.59
CA LYS A 186 -8.85 4.42 -11.15
C LYS A 186 -8.96 2.94 -10.83
N GLU A 187 -10.17 2.49 -10.61
CA GLU A 187 -10.53 1.10 -10.35
C GLU A 187 -11.46 0.55 -11.44
N GLY A 188 -11.48 -0.76 -11.61
CA GLY A 188 -12.33 -1.43 -12.58
C GLY A 188 -12.06 -2.92 -12.64
N ASN A 189 -12.66 -3.59 -13.62
CA ASN A 189 -12.50 -5.04 -13.78
C ASN A 189 -11.66 -5.35 -15.03
N ILE A 190 -10.85 -6.40 -14.96
CA ILE A 190 -10.05 -6.85 -16.11
C ILE A 190 -10.98 -7.39 -17.20
N GLU A 191 -10.91 -6.82 -18.40
CA GLU A 191 -11.70 -7.25 -19.56
C GLU A 191 -10.89 -8.17 -20.48
N LYS A 192 -9.62 -7.81 -20.74
CA LYS A 192 -8.74 -8.55 -21.65
C LYS A 192 -7.28 -8.43 -21.21
N ILE A 193 -6.53 -9.51 -21.36
CA ILE A 193 -5.09 -9.59 -21.10
C ILE A 193 -4.40 -9.97 -22.42
N GLU A 194 -3.58 -9.09 -22.97
CA GLU A 194 -2.85 -9.25 -24.23
C GLU A 194 -1.36 -9.04 -24.00
N GLY A 195 -0.58 -10.12 -23.86
CA GLY A 195 0.85 -9.99 -23.55
C GLY A 195 1.05 -9.20 -22.25
N ASP A 196 1.80 -8.10 -22.28
CA ASP A 196 2.02 -7.23 -21.12
C ASP A 196 0.97 -6.14 -20.92
N ILE A 197 0.07 -5.96 -21.89
CA ILE A 197 -0.99 -4.96 -21.86
C ILE A 197 -2.27 -5.60 -21.34
N THR A 198 -2.98 -4.89 -20.48
CA THR A 198 -4.25 -5.31 -19.91
C THR A 198 -5.27 -4.18 -20.09
N THR A 199 -6.45 -4.54 -20.58
CA THR A 199 -7.59 -3.64 -20.71
C THR A 199 -8.45 -3.78 -19.46
N VAL A 200 -8.64 -2.67 -18.75
CA VAL A 200 -9.49 -2.56 -17.57
C VAL A 200 -10.73 -1.76 -17.92
N LYS A 201 -11.91 -2.32 -17.66
CA LYS A 201 -13.18 -1.64 -17.82
C LYS A 201 -13.52 -0.91 -16.53
N THR A 202 -13.54 0.42 -16.57
CA THR A 202 -14.04 1.26 -15.48
C THR A 202 -15.52 1.58 -15.73
N ASN A 203 -16.20 2.22 -14.76
CA ASN A 203 -17.63 2.56 -14.87
C ASN A 203 -17.98 3.39 -16.11
N SER A 204 -17.02 4.08 -16.72
CA SER A 204 -17.24 4.95 -17.88
C SER A 204 -16.47 4.52 -19.13
N ASN A 205 -15.21 4.07 -19.00
CA ASN A 205 -14.33 3.85 -20.15
C ASN A 205 -13.50 2.56 -20.01
N SER A 206 -13.08 1.97 -21.13
CA SER A 206 -12.03 0.95 -21.17
C SER A 206 -10.65 1.60 -21.23
N ILE A 207 -9.74 1.20 -20.35
CA ILE A 207 -8.40 1.75 -20.19
C ILE A 207 -7.36 0.67 -20.45
N LYS A 208 -6.40 0.94 -21.33
CA LYS A 208 -5.24 0.07 -21.54
C LYS A 208 -4.10 0.48 -20.59
N THR A 209 -3.52 -0.48 -19.89
CA THR A 209 -2.36 -0.27 -19.00
C THR A 209 -1.47 -1.52 -18.98
N ILE A 210 -0.25 -1.38 -18.47
CA ILE A 210 0.66 -2.51 -18.29
C ILE A 210 0.27 -3.33 -17.05
N LYS A 211 0.48 -4.65 -17.09
CA LYS A 211 0.22 -5.58 -15.96
C LYS A 211 0.87 -5.14 -14.64
N GLN A 212 2.06 -4.55 -14.71
CA GLN A 212 2.80 -4.11 -13.52
C GLN A 212 2.05 -3.01 -12.75
N ASN A 213 1.31 -2.16 -13.45
CA ASN A 213 0.56 -1.04 -12.86
C ASN A 213 -0.81 -1.44 -12.31
N LEU A 214 -1.16 -2.72 -12.31
CA LEU A 214 -2.42 -3.22 -11.80
C LEU A 214 -2.23 -3.93 -10.45
N PHE A 215 -3.09 -3.63 -9.50
CA PHE A 215 -3.14 -4.29 -8.21
C PHE A 215 -4.51 -4.93 -8.04
N VAL A 216 -4.55 -6.26 -7.89
CA VAL A 216 -5.79 -7.01 -7.70
C VAL A 216 -6.24 -6.89 -6.26
N CYS A 217 -7.52 -6.60 -6.02
CA CYS A 217 -8.10 -6.55 -4.69
C CYS A 217 -9.58 -6.95 -4.71
N GLU A 218 -10.14 -7.24 -3.54
CA GLU A 218 -11.59 -7.44 -3.39
C GLU A 218 -12.29 -6.09 -3.30
N LYS A 219 -13.56 -6.06 -3.72
CA LYS A 219 -14.45 -4.90 -3.60
C LYS A 219 -15.03 -4.82 -2.18
#